data_AF-A0A0L6J0U1-F1
#
_entry.id   AF-A0A0L6J0U1-F1
#
_cell.length_a   1.000
_cell.length_b   1.000
_cell.length_c   1.000
_cell.angle_alpha   90.00
_cell.angle_beta   90.00
_cell.angle_gamma   90.00
#
_symmetry.space_group_name_H-M   'P 1'
#
loop_
_entity.id
_entity.type
_entity.pdbx_description
1 polymer ?
#
loop_
_entity_poly.entity_id
_entity_poly.type
_entity_poly.pdbx_seq_one_letter_code
_entity_poly.pdbx_strand_id
1 'polypeptide(L)'
;YNRPIRLPAPGVSAEAMWREDGLYDVVIDLDYNRAPIRKGRGSAIFLHIARDGYRPTEGCVALARADLLRLLRRLGPRTYLRIG
;
A
#
# COMPACT_ATOMS: atom_id res chain seq x y z
N TYR A 1 -9.55 -2.66 9.75
CA TYR A 1 -8.78 -2.84 8.51
C TYR A 1 -7.39 -2.21 8.68
N ASN A 2 -6.39 -2.67 7.92
CA ASN A 2 -4.98 -2.23 7.97
C ASN A 2 -4.38 -2.23 9.39
N ARG A 3 -4.43 -3.39 10.06
CA ARG A 3 -3.78 -3.62 11.35
C ARG A 3 -2.92 -4.87 11.25
N PRO A 4 -1.77 -4.93 11.93
CA PRO A 4 -1.01 -6.16 12.07
C PRO A 4 -1.88 -7.26 12.68
N ILE A 5 -1.76 -8.48 12.17
CA ILE A 5 -2.42 -9.68 12.72
C ILE A 5 -1.36 -10.75 12.98
N ARG A 6 -1.67 -11.71 13.86
CA ARG A 6 -0.87 -12.92 14.02
C ARG A 6 -1.38 -14.00 13.08
N LEU A 7 -0.46 -14.77 12.50
CA LEU A 7 -0.78 -15.93 11.67
C LEU A 7 -0.54 -17.23 12.47
N PRO A 8 -1.32 -18.31 12.23
CA PRO A 8 -2.39 -18.38 11.24
C PRO A 8 -3.66 -17.63 11.68
N ALA A 9 -4.36 -17.01 10.73
CA ALA A 9 -5.64 -16.34 10.92
C ALA A 9 -6.69 -16.95 9.97
N PRO A 10 -7.35 -18.06 10.35
CA PRO A 10 -8.26 -18.78 9.46
C PRO A 10 -9.40 -17.89 8.96
N GLY A 11 -9.69 -17.94 7.65
CA GLY A 11 -10.76 -17.16 7.03
C GLY A 11 -10.45 -15.66 6.86
N VAL A 12 -9.24 -15.20 7.18
CA VAL A 12 -8.81 -13.81 7.02
C VAL A 12 -7.76 -13.74 5.92
N SER A 13 -7.98 -12.91 4.89
CA SER A 13 -6.90 -12.54 3.97
C SER A 13 -6.06 -11.41 4.59
N ALA A 14 -4.75 -11.50 4.42
CA ALA A 14 -3.81 -10.50 4.88
C ALA A 14 -2.68 -10.32 3.86
N GLU A 15 -2.18 -9.10 3.79
CA GLU A 15 -1.02 -8.75 2.95
C GLU A 15 0.27 -8.99 3.75
N ALA A 16 1.24 -9.67 3.13
CA ALA A 16 2.56 -9.86 3.72
C ALA A 16 3.37 -8.56 3.55
N MET A 17 3.58 -7.84 4.66
CA MET A 17 4.30 -6.56 4.61
C MET A 17 5.82 -6.74 4.48
N TRP A 18 6.37 -7.84 5.01
CA TRP A 18 7.80 -8.16 4.89
C TRP A 18 7.99 -9.12 3.71
N ARG A 19 8.64 -8.64 2.64
CA ARG A 19 8.75 -9.36 1.37
C ARG A 19 10.20 -9.41 0.91
N GLU A 20 10.58 -10.52 0.29
CA GLU A 20 11.92 -10.70 -0.28
C GLU A 20 12.06 -10.05 -1.68
N ASP A 21 10.93 -9.73 -2.32
CA ASP A 21 10.90 -9.16 -3.68
C ASP A 21 11.09 -7.63 -3.72
N GLY A 22 11.34 -7.00 -2.56
CA GLY A 22 11.65 -5.58 -2.43
C GLY A 22 10.51 -4.61 -2.78
N LEU A 23 9.33 -5.12 -3.16
CA LEU A 23 8.22 -4.26 -3.57
C LEU A 23 7.76 -3.32 -2.45
N TYR A 24 7.94 -3.76 -1.21
CA TYR A 24 7.57 -3.03 0.01
C TYR A 24 8.77 -2.48 0.80
N ASP A 25 9.95 -2.38 0.18
CA ASP A 25 11.09 -1.66 0.77
C ASP A 25 10.73 -0.20 1.09
N VAL A 26 9.80 0.38 0.33
CA VAL A 26 9.16 1.66 0.62
C VAL A 26 7.65 1.50 0.42
N VAL A 27 6.90 1.72 1.50
CA VAL A 27 5.43 1.70 1.51
C VAL A 27 4.90 2.98 2.13
N ILE A 28 3.85 3.51 1.53
CA ILE A 28 3.03 4.58 2.10
C ILE A 28 1.60 4.07 2.24
N ASP A 29 1.09 4.11 3.47
CA ASP A 29 -0.31 3.80 3.77
C ASP A 29 -1.19 4.97 3.32
N LEU A 30 -2.11 4.68 2.40
CA LEU A 30 -3.01 5.68 1.81
C LEU A 30 -4.29 5.87 2.64
N ASP A 31 -4.39 5.22 3.79
CA ASP A 31 -5.52 5.31 4.71
C ASP A 31 -6.87 4.89 4.09
N TYR A 32 -6.81 4.14 2.99
CA TYR A 32 -7.99 3.78 2.25
C TYR A 32 -8.92 2.87 3.07
N ASN A 33 -10.19 3.27 3.13
CA ASN A 33 -11.25 2.55 3.84
C ASN A 33 -10.98 2.31 5.35
N ARG A 34 -10.23 3.21 6.02
CA ARG A 34 -9.93 3.06 7.45
C ARG A 34 -11.06 3.54 8.37
N ALA A 35 -11.70 4.67 8.05
CA ALA A 35 -12.86 5.17 8.79
C ALA A 35 -13.68 6.20 7.97
N PRO A 36 -15.02 6.06 7.87
CA PRO A 36 -15.80 4.88 8.22
C PRO A 36 -15.50 3.72 7.27
N ILE A 37 -15.43 2.51 7.82
CA ILE A 37 -15.22 1.30 7.02
C ILE A 37 -16.49 0.99 6.22
N ARG A 38 -16.34 0.83 4.91
CA ARG A 38 -17.40 0.37 4.00
C ARG A 38 -17.13 -1.07 3.58
N LYS A 39 -18.08 -1.97 3.87
CA LYS A 39 -17.98 -3.40 3.51
C LYS A 39 -17.82 -3.56 2.00
N GLY A 40 -16.99 -4.52 1.58
CA GLY A 40 -16.76 -4.85 0.17
C GLY A 40 -15.85 -3.87 -0.59
N ARG A 41 -15.40 -2.78 0.03
CA ARG A 41 -14.52 -1.78 -0.61
C ARG A 41 -13.04 -2.14 -0.60
N GLY A 42 -12.64 -3.21 0.10
CA GLY A 42 -11.25 -3.64 0.23
C GLY A 42 -10.47 -2.89 1.33
N SER A 43 -9.19 -3.21 1.45
CA SER A 43 -8.21 -2.59 2.36
C SER A 43 -6.79 -2.91 1.89
N ALA A 44 -5.78 -2.56 2.69
CA ALA A 44 -4.37 -2.78 2.40
C ALA A 44 -3.96 -2.16 1.06
N ILE A 45 -4.50 -0.98 0.77
CA ILE A 45 -4.18 -0.20 -0.42
C ILE A 45 -3.01 0.72 -0.08
N PHE A 46 -1.87 0.46 -0.70
CA PHE A 46 -0.62 1.14 -0.46
C PHE A 46 -0.13 1.84 -1.73
N LEU A 47 0.74 2.83 -1.54
CA LEU A 47 1.66 3.28 -2.58
C LEU A 47 3.02 2.59 -2.35
N HIS A 48 3.51 1.86 -3.35
CA HIS A 48 4.73 1.05 -3.22
C HIS A 48 5.57 0.99 -4.51
N ILE A 49 6.67 0.26 -4.48
CA ILE A 49 7.57 0.10 -5.63
C ILE A 49 6.91 -0.81 -6.67
N ALA A 50 6.88 -0.37 -7.93
CA ALA A 50 6.36 -1.14 -9.04
C ALA A 50 7.19 -2.38 -9.33
N ARG A 51 6.50 -3.47 -9.70
CA ARG A 51 7.12 -4.64 -10.33
C ARG A 51 7.72 -4.23 -11.67
N ASP A 52 8.75 -4.95 -12.10
CA ASP A 52 9.29 -4.81 -13.45
C ASP A 52 8.17 -4.90 -14.51
N GLY A 53 8.25 -4.00 -15.49
CA GLY A 53 7.24 -3.86 -16.53
C GLY A 53 5.89 -3.30 -16.07
N TYR A 54 5.78 -2.75 -14.84
CA TYR A 54 4.55 -2.16 -14.30
C TYR A 54 3.34 -3.11 -14.35
N ARG A 55 3.57 -4.38 -14.01
CA ARG A 55 2.48 -5.38 -13.94
C ARG A 55 1.36 -4.89 -13.01
N PRO A 56 0.09 -5.20 -13.34
CA PRO A 56 -1.07 -4.76 -12.54
C PRO A 56 -0.96 -5.13 -11.06
N THR A 57 -1.56 -4.29 -10.22
CA THR A 57 -1.71 -4.53 -8.78
C THR A 57 -3.15 -4.94 -8.47
N GLU A 58 -3.37 -5.54 -7.30
CA GLU A 58 -4.71 -5.81 -6.76
C GLU A 58 -5.32 -4.56 -6.09
N GLY A 59 -5.17 -3.40 -6.73
CA GLY A 59 -5.73 -2.11 -6.29
C GLY A 59 -4.74 -1.14 -5.64
N CYS A 60 -3.52 -1.55 -5.34
CA CYS A 60 -2.46 -0.63 -4.89
C CYS A 60 -2.04 0.35 -5.99
N VAL A 61 -1.37 1.43 -5.61
CA VAL A 61 -0.69 2.32 -6.56
C VAL A 61 0.79 1.99 -6.55
N ALA A 62 1.41 1.95 -7.73
CA ALA A 62 2.81 1.57 -7.86
C ALA A 62 3.58 2.57 -8.71
N LEU A 63 4.78 2.93 -8.27
CA LEU A 63 5.72 3.82 -8.97
C LEU A 63 7.07 3.16 -9.12
N ALA A 64 7.86 3.56 -10.13
CA ALA A 64 9.28 3.20 -10.14
C ALA A 64 9.95 3.68 -8.85
N ARG A 65 10.89 2.87 -8.35
CA ARG A 65 11.61 3.13 -7.09
C ARG A 65 12.18 4.55 -7.03
N ALA A 66 12.80 5.02 -8.11
CA ALA A 66 13.38 6.35 -8.18
C ALA A 66 12.34 7.47 -8.02
N ASP A 67 11.15 7.31 -8.62
CA ASP A 67 10.08 8.29 -8.54
C ASP A 67 9.41 8.29 -7.17
N LEU A 68 9.20 7.10 -6.58
CA LEU A 68 8.69 6.98 -5.22
C LEU A 68 9.63 7.66 -4.21
N LEU A 69 10.94 7.46 -4.33
CA LEU A 69 11.91 8.13 -3.46
C LEU A 69 11.96 9.64 -3.70
N ARG A 70 11.74 10.12 -4.94
CA ARG A 70 11.62 11.55 -5.22
C ARG A 70 10.35 12.14 -4.58
N LEU A 71 9.22 11.43 -4.66
CA LEU A 71 7.99 11.83 -4.00
C LEU A 71 8.16 11.87 -2.48
N LEU A 72 8.72 10.81 -1.89
CA LEU A 72 8.88 10.66 -0.44
C LEU A 72 9.60 11.86 0.19
N ARG A 73 10.64 12.38 -0.46
CA ARG A 73 11.39 13.58 -0.01
C ARG A 73 10.55 14.86 0.04
N ARG A 74 9.38 14.89 -0.61
CA ARG A 74 8.47 16.04 -0.67
C ARG A 74 7.25 15.87 0.22
N LEU A 75 7.03 14.68 0.78
CA LEU A 75 5.91 14.42 1.66
C LEU A 75 6.16 15.04 3.04
N GLY A 76 5.10 15.59 3.62
CA GLY A 76 5.10 16.06 5.00
C GLY A 76 3.72 15.85 5.64
N PRO A 77 3.55 16.22 6.91
CA PRO A 77 2.30 15.99 7.66
C PRO A 77 1.05 16.64 7.06
N ARG A 78 1.22 17.64 6.18
CA ARG A 78 0.14 18.37 5.51
C ARG A 78 -0.08 17.91 4.06
N THR A 79 0.66 16.92 3.59
CA THR A 79 0.49 16.42 2.23
C THR A 79 -0.80 15.62 2.13
N TYR A 80 -1.59 15.93 1.11
CA TYR A 80 -2.77 15.17 0.73
C TYR A 80 -2.53 14.49 -0.62
N LEU A 81 -2.73 13.17 -0.66
CA LEU A 81 -2.62 12.39 -1.89
C LEU A 81 -4.01 12.11 -2.43
N ARG A 82 -4.26 12.52 -3.69
CA ARG A 82 -5.53 12.29 -4.38
C ARG A 82 -5.28 11.36 -5.57
N ILE A 83 -6.01 10.26 -5.62
CA ILE A 83 -5.99 9.28 -6.70
C ILE A 83 -7.34 9.42 -7.43
N GLY A 84 -7.29 9.56 -8.75
CA GLY A 84 -8.45 9.76 -9.62
C GLY A 84 -8.86 8.50 -10.34
#